data_AF-A0AA50HXW3-F1
#
_entry.id   AF-A0AA50HXW3-F1
#
_cell.length_a   1.000
_cell.length_b   1.000
_cell.length_c   1.000
_cell.angle_alpha   90.00
_cell.angle_beta   90.00
_cell.angle_gamma   90.00
#
_symmetry.space_group_name_H-M   'P 1'
#
loop_
_entity.id
_entity.type
_entity.pdbx_description
1 polymer ?
#
loop_
_entity_poly.entity_id
_entity_poly.type
_entity_poly.pdbx_seq_one_letter_code
_entity_poly.pdbx_strand_id
1 'polypeptide(L)' 'MIRTKPKSDKVLTIRLPEKDLVHLERYCAAEGRTKTEVLRQLIRNLPTVPD' A
#
# COMPACT_ATOMS: atom_id res chain seq x y z
N MET A 1 7.69 -22.05 -18.46
CA MET A 1 7.06 -21.68 -17.17
C MET A 1 6.40 -20.34 -17.33
N ILE A 2 5.07 -20.28 -17.36
CA ILE A 2 4.31 -19.06 -17.59
C ILE A 2 4.44 -18.21 -16.32
N ARG A 3 5.23 -17.15 -16.41
CA ARG A 3 5.47 -16.20 -15.32
C ARG A 3 4.21 -15.37 -15.17
N THR A 4 3.30 -15.80 -14.30
CA THR A 4 2.08 -15.06 -13.91
C THR A 4 2.50 -13.77 -13.20
N LYS A 5 2.82 -12.73 -13.98
CA LYS A 5 2.95 -11.37 -13.47
C LYS A 5 1.60 -10.99 -12.85
N PRO A 6 1.50 -10.69 -11.55
CA PRO A 6 0.29 -10.10 -11.02
C PRO A 6 0.04 -8.79 -11.78
N LYS A 7 -1.22 -8.48 -12.11
CA LYS A 7 -1.69 -7.20 -12.66
C LYS A 7 -1.42 -6.06 -11.66
N SER A 8 -0.17 -5.72 -11.40
CA SER A 8 0.27 -4.62 -10.55
C SER A 8 1.37 -3.87 -11.29
N ASP A 9 0.99 -3.33 -12.44
CA ASP A 9 1.89 -2.58 -13.33
C ASP A 9 2.00 -1.10 -12.94
N LYS A 10 1.24 -0.65 -11.92
CA LYS A 10 1.26 0.74 -11.46
C LYS A 10 2.09 0.85 -10.18
N VAL A 11 3.27 1.47 -10.31
CA VAL A 11 4.14 1.84 -9.19
C VAL A 11 3.66 3.17 -8.63
N LEU A 12 3.25 3.18 -7.36
CA LEU A 12 2.88 4.39 -6.63
C LEU A 12 4.12 4.91 -5.89
N THR A 13 4.73 5.98 -6.38
CA THR A 13 5.80 6.67 -5.66
C THR A 13 5.19 7.83 -4.88
N ILE A 14 5.14 7.70 -3.56
CA ILE A 14 4.58 8.71 -2.65
C ILE A 14 5.69 9.31 -1.80
N ARG A 15 5.72 10.65 -1.73
CA ARG A 15 6.57 11.39 -0.79
C ARG A 15 5.78 11.57 0.49
N LEU A 16 6.20 10.87 1.54
CA LEU A 16 5.61 10.95 2.87
C LEU A 16 6.57 11.68 3.81
N PRO A 17 6.07 12.49 4.75
CA PRO A 17 6.89 13.00 5.85
C PRO A 17 7.32 11.85 6.77
N GLU A 18 8.45 12.01 7.45
CA GLU A 18 9.03 10.96 8.32
C GLU A 18 8.05 10.46 9.39
N LYS A 19 7.19 11.34 9.92
CA LYS A 19 6.16 10.95 10.90
C LYS A 19 5.19 9.89 10.37
N ASP A 20 4.70 10.07 9.14
CA ASP A 20 3.80 9.11 8.50
C ASP A 20 4.53 7.82 8.13
N LEU A 21 5.79 7.91 7.71
CA LEU A 21 6.60 6.74 7.37
C LEU A 21 6.86 5.86 8.61
N VAL A 22 7.21 6.47 9.74
CA VAL A 22 7.39 5.78 11.03
C VAL A 22 6.07 5.17 11.52
N HIS A 23 4.96 5.87 11.33
CA HIS A 23 3.64 5.35 11.69
C HIS A 23 3.28 4.12 10.84
N LEU A 24 3.49 4.19 9.52
CA LEU A 24 3.30 3.08 8.59
C LEU A 24 4.22 1.90 8.90
N GLU A 25 5.48 2.15 9.26
CA GLU A 25 6.42 1.08 9.62
C GLU A 25 6.02 0.36 10.89
N ARG A 26 5.63 1.10 11.93
CA ARG A 26 5.11 0.50 13.17
C ARG A 26 3.87 -0.33 12.93
N TYR A 27 2.96 0.16 12.09
CA TYR A 27 1.74 -0.56 11.72
C TYR A 27 2.05 -1.83 10.90
N CYS A 28 2.95 -1.74 9.92
CA CYS A 28 3.41 -2.89 9.14
C CYS A 28 4.08 -3.95 10.03
N ALA A 29 4.91 -3.52 10.98
CA ALA A 29 5.57 -4.41 11.93
C ALA A 29 4.58 -5.10 12.88
N ALA A 30 3.53 -4.40 13.31
CA ALA A 30 2.50 -4.94 14.20
C ALA A 30 1.56 -5.93 13.48
N GLU A 31 1.19 -5.65 12.23
CA GLU A 31 0.24 -6.47 11.47
C GLU A 31 0.90 -7.55 10.61
N GLY A 32 2.24 -7.57 10.52
CA GLY A 32 2.98 -8.51 9.68
C GLY A 32 2.75 -8.32 8.18
N ARG A 33 2.25 -7.14 7.77
CA ARG A 33 1.95 -6.81 6.37
C ARG A 33 3.04 -5.93 5.76
N THR A 34 3.18 -6.03 4.44
CA THR A 34 4.07 -5.11 3.70
C THR A 34 3.42 -3.74 3.57
N LYS A 35 4.26 -2.68 3.49
CA LYS A 35 3.80 -1.29 3.26
C LYS A 35 2.80 -1.22 2.11
N THR A 36 3.05 -1.97 1.04
CA THR A 36 2.20 -2.07 -0.14
C THR A 36 0.83 -2.69 0.17
N GLU A 37 0.76 -3.74 0.99
CA GLU A 37 -0.51 -4.37 1.39
C GLU A 37 -1.36 -3.45 2.25
N VAL A 38 -0.73 -2.76 3.22
CA VAL A 38 -1.39 -1.77 4.07
C VAL A 38 -1.93 -0.62 3.23
N LEU A 39 -1.12 -0.05 2.33
CA LEU A 39 -1.55 0.98 1.39
C LEU A 39 -2.69 0.50 0.48
N ARG A 40 -2.65 -0.74 -0.03
CA ARG A 40 -3.74 -1.31 -0.82
C ARG A 40 -5.03 -1.44 -0.03
N GLN A 41 -4.96 -1.87 1.22
CA GLN A 41 -6.12 -1.96 2.10
C GLN A 41 -6.69 -0.58 2.42
N LEU A 42 -5.84 0.41 2.70
CA LEU A 42 -6.26 1.80 2.89
C LEU A 42 -6.95 2.35 1.63
N ILE A 43 -6.36 2.13 0.45
CA ILE A 43 -6.94 2.57 -0.82
C ILE A 43 -8.29 1.89 -1.09
N ARG A 44 -8.45 0.60 -0.76
CA ARG A 44 -9.73 -0.12 -0.89
C ARG A 44 -10.79 0.35 0.12
N ASN A 45 -10.37 0.88 1.26
CA ASN A 45 -11.27 1.45 2.27
C ASN A 45 -11.63 2.91 1.98
N LEU A 46 -10.98 3.58 1.01
CA LEU A 46 -11.42 4.91 0.58
C LEU A 46 -12.80 4.80 -0.08
N PRO A 47 -13.73 5.72 0.23
CA PRO A 47 -15.02 5.75 -0.44
C PRO A 47 -14.77 5.91 -1.94
N THR A 48 -15.37 5.03 -2.74
CA THR A 48 -15.35 5.18 -4.20
C THR A 48 -16.02 6.51 -4.52
N VAL A 49 -15.23 7.48 -4.97
CA VAL A 49 -15.77 8.70 -5.56
C VAL A 49 -16.41 8.25 -6.88
N PRO A 50 -17.74 8.29 -7.04
CA PRO A 50 -18.34 8.08 -8.35
C PRO A 50 -17.86 9.23 -9.25
N ASP A 51 -17.24 8.88 -10.38
CA ASP A 51 -16.85 9.80 -11.46
C ASP A 51 -18.10 10.46 -12.08
#